data_AF-A0A7S2CXB8-F1
#
_entry.id   AF-A0A7S2CXB8-F1
#
_cell.length_a   1.000
_cell.length_b   1.000
_cell.length_c   1.000
_cell.angle_alpha   90.00
_cell.angle_beta   90.00
_cell.angle_gamma   90.00
#
_symmetry.space_group_name_H-M   'P 1'
#
loop_
_entity.id
_entity.type
_entity.pdbx_description
1 polymer ?
#
loop_
_entity_poly.entity_id
_entity_poly.type
_entity_poly.pdbx_seq_one_letter_code
_entity_poly.pdbx_strand_id
1 'polypeptide(L)'
;ERLHFILRRAGHTATEVILPRVVWKLTTKSVMCQEFIDDSCCCDDFDGIRELGISPTAVAHQLACIFAECAFIHGYMHGDLHGGNVLCRKNAAYAQSQAKLASSCLGPFIWLGKWALRHPA
;
A
#
# COMPACT_ATOMS: atom_id res chain seq x y z
N GLU A 1 12.14 -5.58 0.05
CA GLU A 1 13.30 -4.67 0.26
C GLU A 1 13.41 -3.58 -0.80
N ARG A 2 13.38 -3.89 -2.10
CA ARG A 2 13.48 -2.87 -3.16
C ARG A 2 12.33 -1.85 -3.19
N LEU A 3 11.07 -2.29 -2.99
CA LEU A 3 9.92 -1.38 -2.94
C LEU A 3 9.94 -0.49 -1.68
N HIS A 4 10.38 -1.02 -0.53
CA HIS A 4 10.64 -0.21 0.69
C HIS A 4 11.64 0.91 0.41
N PHE A 5 12.73 0.62 -0.31
CA PHE A 5 13.72 1.62 -0.69
C PHE A 5 13.15 2.68 -1.64
N ILE A 6 12.36 2.26 -2.63
CA ILE A 6 11.69 3.14 -3.59
C ILE A 6 10.76 4.12 -2.85
N LEU A 7 9.86 3.59 -2.03
CA LEU A 7 8.91 4.40 -1.27
C LEU A 7 9.63 5.36 -0.30
N ARG A 8 10.72 4.94 0.34
CA ARG A 8 11.48 5.84 1.20
C ARG A 8 12.13 6.98 0.41
N ARG A 9 12.62 6.71 -0.81
CA ARG A 9 13.25 7.70 -1.68
C ARG A 9 12.23 8.69 -2.26
N ALA A 10 11.01 8.23 -2.48
CA ALA A 10 9.84 9.02 -2.82
C ALA A 10 9.40 10.01 -1.74
N GLY A 11 9.94 9.87 -0.52
CA GLY A 11 9.47 10.61 0.65
C GLY A 11 8.23 9.99 1.29
N HIS A 12 7.75 8.85 0.77
CA HIS A 12 6.67 8.11 1.41
C HIS A 12 7.14 7.51 2.74
N THR A 13 6.28 7.66 3.73
CA THR A 13 6.51 7.17 5.09
C THR A 13 5.79 5.85 5.30
N ALA A 14 6.23 5.07 6.28
CA ALA A 14 5.54 3.83 6.69
C ALA A 14 4.09 4.07 7.18
N THR A 15 3.74 5.34 7.43
CA THR A 15 2.38 5.79 7.76
C THR A 15 1.48 5.95 6.53
N GLU A 16 2.03 6.05 5.32
CA GLU A 16 1.27 6.20 4.07
C GLU A 16 1.13 4.86 3.34
N VAL A 17 2.19 4.05 3.32
CA VAL A 17 2.23 2.74 2.64
C VAL A 17 2.90 1.71 3.53
N ILE A 18 2.22 0.60 3.78
CA ILE A 18 2.79 -0.55 4.49
C ILE A 18 3.00 -1.68 3.49
N LEU A 19 4.23 -2.21 3.47
CA LEU A 19 4.55 -3.45 2.80
C LEU A 19 4.74 -4.53 3.86
N PRO A 20 3.84 -5.52 3.95
CA PRO A 20 3.94 -6.56 4.97
C PRO A 20 5.23 -7.34 4.79
N ARG A 21 5.86 -7.68 5.91
CA ARG A 21 7.04 -8.53 5.89
C ARG A 21 6.63 -9.94 5.46
N VAL A 22 7.38 -10.48 4.51
CA VAL A 22 7.27 -11.89 4.12
C VAL A 22 7.87 -12.76 5.23
N VAL A 23 7.11 -13.75 5.67
CA VAL A 23 7.57 -14.74 6.66
C VAL A 23 8.21 -15.92 5.91
N TRP A 24 9.46 -15.74 5.48
CA TRP A 24 10.17 -16.69 4.61
C TRP A 24 10.22 -18.13 5.15
N LYS A 25 10.24 -18.31 6.48
CA LYS A 25 10.21 -19.64 7.12
C LYS A 25 8.92 -20.43 6.86
N LEU A 26 7.83 -19.73 6.55
CA LEU A 26 6.51 -20.30 6.26
C LEU A 26 6.15 -20.22 4.77
N THR A 27 7.00 -19.59 3.96
CA THR A 27 6.83 -19.50 2.51
C THR A 27 7.42 -20.74 1.84
N THR A 28 6.68 -21.31 0.91
CA THR A 28 7.10 -22.45 0.08
C THR A 28 7.06 -22.04 -1.40
N LYS A 29 7.36 -22.98 -2.30
CA LYS A 29 7.26 -22.74 -3.75
C LYS A 29 5.84 -22.40 -4.24
N SER A 30 4.81 -22.78 -3.48
CA SER A 30 3.40 -22.63 -3.88
C SER A 30 2.56 -21.78 -2.92
N VAL A 31 3.14 -21.36 -1.79
CA VAL A 31 2.43 -20.60 -0.75
C VAL A 31 3.33 -19.47 -0.25
N MET A 32 2.85 -18.23 -0.33
CA MET A 32 3.51 -17.07 0.26
C MET A 32 2.85 -16.73 1.59
N CYS A 33 3.65 -16.65 2.67
CA CYS A 33 3.20 -16.21 3.98
C CYS A 33 3.76 -14.82 4.28
N GLN A 34 2.94 -13.92 4.79
CA GLN A 34 3.31 -12.55 5.16
C GLN A 34 2.60 -12.12 6.45
N GLU A 35 3.02 -10.99 7.00
CA GLU A 35 2.33 -10.37 8.14
C GLU A 35 0.83 -10.17 7.84
N PHE A 36 0.01 -10.54 8.82
CA PHE A 36 -1.42 -10.31 8.76
C PHE A 36 -1.71 -8.83 9.07
N ILE A 37 -2.55 -8.20 8.25
CA ILE A 37 -2.97 -6.81 8.43
C ILE A 37 -4.42 -6.83 8.90
N ASP A 38 -4.62 -6.47 10.16
CA ASP A 38 -5.92 -6.29 10.79
C ASP A 38 -6.55 -4.93 10.45
N ASP A 39 -7.84 -4.78 10.76
CA ASP A 39 -8.64 -3.56 10.59
C ASP A 39 -8.51 -2.94 9.18
N SER A 40 -8.59 -3.81 8.17
CA SER A 40 -8.42 -3.42 6.77
C SER A 40 -9.50 -4.04 5.88
N CYS A 41 -9.73 -3.42 4.73
CA CYS A 41 -10.62 -3.91 3.67
C CYS A 41 -9.92 -3.79 2.32
N CYS A 42 -10.39 -4.51 1.29
CA CYS A 42 -9.83 -4.38 -0.06
C CYS A 42 -10.14 -2.98 -0.65
N CYS A 43 -9.28 -2.47 -1.53
CA CYS A 43 -9.49 -1.11 -2.07
C CYS A 43 -10.66 -1.00 -3.06
N ASP A 44 -11.20 -2.14 -3.52
CA ASP A 44 -12.42 -2.25 -4.31
C ASP A 44 -13.68 -2.44 -3.44
N ASP A 45 -13.53 -2.59 -2.12
CA ASP A 45 -14.63 -2.64 -1.15
C ASP A 45 -15.00 -1.22 -0.70
N PHE A 46 -15.78 -0.52 -1.52
CA PHE A 46 -16.19 0.85 -1.24
C PHE A 46 -17.00 1.00 0.05
N ASP A 47 -17.75 -0.03 0.45
CA ASP A 47 -18.56 0.00 1.66
C ASP A 47 -17.67 -0.19 2.89
N GLY A 48 -16.77 -1.17 2.88
CA GLY A 48 -15.74 -1.34 3.91
C GLY A 48 -14.86 -0.09 4.08
N ILE A 49 -14.46 0.56 2.97
CA ILE A 49 -13.69 1.82 3.02
C ILE A 49 -14.47 2.92 3.75
N ARG A 50 -15.78 3.04 3.48
CA ARG A 50 -16.65 4.03 4.14
C ARG A 50 -16.85 3.71 5.61
N GLU A 51 -17.02 2.44 5.97
CA GLU A 51 -17.15 1.97 7.35
C GLU A 51 -15.89 2.26 8.18
N LEU A 52 -14.71 2.13 7.57
CA LEU A 52 -13.44 2.55 8.19
C LEU A 52 -13.32 4.08 8.35
N GLY A 53 -14.23 4.87 7.77
CA GLY A 53 -14.20 6.32 7.76
C GLY A 53 -13.10 6.89 6.85
N ILE A 54 -12.75 6.16 5.78
CA ILE A 54 -11.75 6.57 4.79
C ILE A 54 -12.47 7.12 3.56
N SER A 55 -11.91 8.14 2.91
CA SER A 55 -12.45 8.66 1.65
C SER A 55 -11.97 7.81 0.46
N PRO A 56 -12.88 7.20 -0.33
CA PRO A 56 -12.50 6.40 -1.50
C PRO A 56 -11.75 7.21 -2.57
N THR A 57 -12.16 8.46 -2.80
CA THR A 57 -11.48 9.36 -3.74
C THR A 57 -10.05 9.61 -3.33
N ALA A 58 -9.86 9.79 -2.03
CA ALA A 58 -8.54 10.01 -1.50
C ALA A 58 -7.71 8.71 -1.74
N VAL A 59 -8.24 7.50 -1.48
CA VAL A 59 -7.52 6.22 -1.74
C VAL A 59 -7.08 6.16 -3.19
N ALA A 60 -8.00 6.42 -4.14
CA ALA A 60 -7.69 6.42 -5.56
C ALA A 60 -6.55 7.40 -5.91
N HIS A 61 -6.55 8.60 -5.32
CA HIS A 61 -5.50 9.59 -5.53
C HIS A 61 -4.14 9.08 -5.04
N GLN A 62 -4.07 8.52 -3.83
CA GLN A 62 -2.80 7.99 -3.34
C GLN A 62 -2.29 6.83 -4.20
N LEU A 63 -3.20 6.04 -4.80
CA LEU A 63 -2.87 4.87 -5.63
C LEU A 63 -2.25 5.30 -6.93
N ALA A 64 -2.87 6.31 -7.55
CA ALA A 64 -2.33 6.94 -8.73
C ALA A 64 -0.94 7.52 -8.48
N CYS A 65 -0.72 8.22 -7.36
CA CYS A 65 0.59 8.80 -7.03
C CYS A 65 1.68 7.73 -6.87
N ILE A 66 1.46 6.74 -6.00
CA ILE A 66 2.46 5.69 -5.73
C ILE A 66 2.74 4.88 -7.00
N PHE A 67 1.70 4.55 -7.75
CA PHE A 67 1.84 3.80 -8.99
C PHE A 67 2.62 4.57 -10.04
N ALA A 68 2.29 5.85 -10.26
CA ALA A 68 2.99 6.70 -11.22
C ALA A 68 4.47 6.87 -10.85
N GLU A 69 4.78 7.06 -9.57
CA GLU A 69 6.15 7.15 -9.11
C GLU A 69 6.94 5.84 -9.32
N CYS A 70 6.36 4.71 -8.88
CA CYS A 70 6.98 3.42 -9.08
C CYS A 70 7.25 3.16 -10.57
N ALA A 71 6.28 3.43 -11.44
CA ALA A 71 6.38 3.21 -12.88
C ALA A 71 7.35 4.17 -13.58
N PHE A 72 7.17 5.49 -13.42
CA PHE A 72 7.86 6.50 -14.22
C PHE A 72 9.18 6.97 -13.63
N ILE A 73 9.35 6.94 -12.31
CA ILE A 73 10.57 7.40 -11.64
C ILE A 73 11.52 6.23 -11.37
N HIS A 74 10.97 5.10 -10.91
CA HIS A 74 11.79 3.97 -10.45
C HIS A 74 11.85 2.78 -11.41
N GLY A 75 11.05 2.80 -12.49
CA GLY A 75 10.99 1.70 -13.45
C GLY A 75 10.59 0.37 -12.80
N TYR A 76 9.72 0.42 -11.79
CA TYR A 76 9.29 -0.72 -11.00
C TYR A 76 7.76 -0.79 -11.00
N MET A 77 7.18 -1.92 -11.38
CA MET A 77 5.72 -2.07 -11.46
C MET A 77 5.27 -3.40 -10.85
N HIS A 78 4.17 -3.38 -10.09
CA HIS A 78 3.56 -4.58 -9.47
C HIS A 78 3.02 -5.58 -10.52
N GLY A 79 2.76 -5.13 -11.75
CA GLY A 79 2.29 -5.97 -12.87
C GLY A 79 0.82 -6.40 -12.77
N ASP A 80 0.27 -6.51 -11.55
CA ASP A 80 -1.10 -6.92 -11.29
C ASP A 80 -1.73 -6.13 -10.12
N LEU A 81 -2.12 -4.89 -10.40
CA LEU A 81 -2.69 -3.96 -9.41
C LEU A 81 -4.23 -4.04 -9.37
N HIS A 82 -4.77 -5.23 -9.11
CA HIS A 82 -6.21 -5.40 -8.90
C HIS A 82 -6.61 -5.04 -7.46
N GLY A 83 -7.90 -4.77 -7.23
CA GLY A 83 -8.39 -4.31 -5.92
C GLY A 83 -8.11 -5.27 -4.77
N GLY A 84 -8.25 -6.57 -4.99
CA GLY A 84 -7.84 -7.59 -4.01
C GLY A 84 -6.33 -7.69 -3.69
N ASN A 85 -5.45 -6.96 -4.38
CA ASN A 85 -4.01 -6.85 -4.09
C ASN A 85 -3.67 -5.53 -3.39
N VAL A 86 -4.70 -4.74 -3.03
CA VAL A 86 -4.60 -3.48 -2.30
C VAL A 86 -5.60 -3.48 -1.14
N LEU A 87 -5.10 -3.18 0.05
CA LEU A 87 -5.85 -3.08 1.30
C LEU A 87 -5.81 -1.63 1.78
N CYS A 88 -6.94 -1.18 2.29
CA CYS A 88 -7.15 0.11 2.92
C CYS A 88 -7.29 -0.09 4.43
N ARG A 89 -6.54 0.67 5.22
CA ARG A 89 -6.54 0.64 6.69
C ARG A 89 -6.50 2.06 7.22
N LYS A 90 -7.21 2.29 8.33
CA LYS A 90 -7.16 3.56 9.04
C LYS A 90 -5.83 3.69 9.79
N ASN A 91 -5.10 4.77 9.55
CA ASN A 91 -3.90 5.08 10.32
C ASN A 91 -4.26 6.01 11.49
N ALA A 92 -4.05 5.53 12.72
CA ALA A 92 -4.30 6.29 13.94
C ALA A 92 -3.42 7.56 14.07
N ALA A 93 -2.20 7.55 13.52
CA ALA A 93 -1.28 8.70 13.55
C ALA A 93 -1.60 9.75 12.46
N TYR A 94 -2.20 9.32 11.34
CA TYR A 94 -2.55 10.18 10.21
C TYR A 94 -3.83 11.01 10.46
N ALA A 95 -4.75 10.51 11.29
CA ALA A 95 -5.94 11.26 11.70
C ALA A 95 -5.60 12.57 12.45
N GLN A 96 -4.44 12.64 13.12
CA GLN A 96 -3.96 13.83 13.83
C GLN A 96 -3.23 14.84 12.93
N SER A 97 -2.67 14.41 11.79
CA SER A 97 -1.93 15.29 10.88
C SER A 97 -2.83 16.12 9.95
N GLN A 98 -4.05 15.65 9.65
CA GLN A 98 -5.06 16.41 8.91
C GLN A 98 -5.44 17.73 9.61
N ALA A 99 -5.44 17.77 10.95
CA ALA A 99 -5.73 19.00 11.70
C ALA A 99 -4.65 20.09 11.55
N LYS A 100 -3.47 19.76 10.98
CA LYS A 100 -2.33 20.68 10.82
C LYS A 100 -1.92 20.94 9.37
N LEU A 101 -2.38 20.15 8.39
CA LEU A 101 -1.88 20.17 7.00
C LEU A 101 -3.00 20.40 5.97
N ALA A 102 -3.82 21.44 6.18
CA ALA A 102 -4.79 21.91 5.20
C ALA A 102 -4.17 22.60 3.96
N SER A 103 -2.92 22.29 3.57
CA SER A 103 -2.24 22.97 2.45
C SER A 103 -1.33 22.12 1.56
N SER A 104 -1.26 20.79 1.69
CA SER A 104 -0.48 19.98 0.75
C SER A 104 -1.05 18.58 0.56
N CYS A 105 -1.40 18.27 -0.68
CA CYS A 105 -2.02 17.05 -1.18
C CYS A 105 -1.27 15.78 -0.76
N LEU A 106 -1.74 15.07 0.27
CA LEU A 106 -1.38 13.68 0.53
C LEU A 106 -2.67 12.92 0.84
N GLY A 107 -2.95 11.86 0.10
CA GLY A 107 -4.14 11.01 0.20
C GLY A 107 -3.99 9.91 1.27
N PRO A 108 -4.88 8.90 1.31
CA PRO A 108 -4.93 7.79 2.24
C PRO A 108 -4.50 6.44 1.65
N PHE A 109 -4.22 5.58 2.62
CA PHE A 109 -3.46 4.34 2.61
C PHE A 109 -3.77 3.28 1.55
N ILE A 110 -2.70 2.63 1.05
CA ILE A 110 -2.70 1.58 0.02
C ILE A 110 -1.69 0.48 0.34
N TRP A 111 -2.11 -0.76 0.18
CA TRP A 111 -1.27 -1.97 0.21
C TRP A 111 -0.95 -2.48 -1.20
N LEU A 112 0.14 -3.23 -1.35
CA LEU A 112 0.56 -3.88 -2.59
C LEU A 112 1.09 -5.26 -2.21
N GLY A 113 0.37 -6.35 -2.45
CA GLY A 113 0.90 -7.66 -2.06
C GLY A 113 0.28 -8.92 -2.66
N LYS A 114 0.68 -9.26 -3.88
CA LYS A 114 0.84 -10.67 -4.28
C LYS A 114 2.04 -10.81 -5.22
N TRP A 115 3.15 -11.35 -4.72
CA TRP A 115 4.41 -11.43 -5.48
C TRP A 115 4.51 -12.69 -6.34
N ALA A 116 4.91 -12.49 -7.60
CA ALA A 116 5.63 -13.47 -8.40
C ALA A 116 7.14 -13.29 -8.15
N LEU A 117 7.74 -14.17 -7.34
CA LEU A 117 9.20 -14.30 -7.26
C LEU A 117 9.67 -15.12 -8.47
N ARG A 118 10.26 -14.46 -9.46
CA ARG A 118 11.27 -15.15 -10.28
C ARG A 118 12.54 -15.21 -9.45
N HIS A 119 12.94 -16.42 -9.05
CA HIS A 119 14.27 -16.66 -8.50
C HIS A 119 15.35 -16.26 -9.52
N PRO A 120 16.48 -15.68 -9.09
CA PRO A 120 17.71 -15.82 -9.84
C PRO A 120 18.17 -17.28 -9.73
N ALA A 121 18.35 -17.94 -10.87
CA ALA A 121 19.27 -19.07 -10.97
C ALA A 121 20.70 -18.52 -11.03
#